data_AF-A0A9X9N3J0-F1
#
_entry.id   AF-A0A9X9N3J0-F1
#
_cell.length_a   1.000
_cell.length_b   1.000
_cell.length_c   1.000
_cell.angle_alpha   90.00
_cell.angle_beta   90.00
_cell.angle_gamma   90.00
#
_symmetry.space_group_name_H-M   'P 1'
#
loop_
_entity.id
_entity.type
_entity.pdbx_description
1 polymer ?
#
loop_
_entity_poly.entity_id
_entity_poly.type
_entity_poly.pdbx_seq_one_letter_code
_entity_poly.pdbx_strand_id
1 'polypeptide(L)'
;MSFQDNLATMPAIDHLSGLDILDKEGNVVHHIPNAPGKQGSLKLYHALAQEFDGKLDAVAAERGLAWFAEHVADAEANPGKHPNIDLLFKVKAENISLTLKPLAA
;
A
#
# COMPACT_ATOMS: atom_id res chain seq x y z
N MET A 1 -16.74 1.75 7.11
CA MET A 1 -16.29 0.42 6.64
C MET A 1 -14.96 0.16 7.33
N SER A 2 -14.79 -1.00 7.97
CA SER A 2 -13.54 -1.33 8.66
C SER A 2 -12.43 -1.69 7.67
N PHE A 3 -11.18 -1.77 8.14
CA PHE A 3 -10.07 -2.28 7.34
C PHE A 3 -10.36 -3.69 6.82
N GLN A 4 -10.91 -4.57 7.66
CA GLN A 4 -11.26 -5.93 7.25
C GLN A 4 -12.38 -5.98 6.20
N ASP A 5 -13.39 -5.13 6.34
CA ASP A 5 -14.46 -5.03 5.34
C ASP A 5 -13.90 -4.57 3.98
N ASN A 6 -12.98 -3.59 3.98
CA ASN A 6 -12.30 -3.15 2.76
C ASN A 6 -11.51 -4.32 2.12
N LEU A 7 -10.71 -5.04 2.91
CA LEU A 7 -9.93 -6.18 2.44
C LEU A 7 -10.80 -7.30 1.84
N ALA A 8 -12.00 -7.52 2.36
CA ALA A 8 -12.91 -8.55 1.85
C ALA A 8 -13.35 -8.31 0.39
N THR A 9 -13.32 -7.06 -0.07
CA THR A 9 -13.69 -6.67 -1.45
C THR A 9 -12.53 -6.72 -2.44
N MET A 10 -11.30 -6.88 -1.94
CA MET A 10 -10.07 -6.82 -2.74
C MET A 10 -9.72 -8.18 -3.38
N PRO A 11 -9.01 -8.17 -4.53
CA PRO A 11 -8.57 -9.38 -5.22
C PRO A 11 -7.69 -10.28 -4.34
N ALA A 12 -7.68 -11.58 -4.65
CA ALA A 12 -6.82 -12.56 -3.98
C ALA A 12 -5.34 -12.31 -4.27
N ILE A 13 -4.46 -12.70 -3.34
CA ILE A 13 -3.00 -12.50 -3.41
C ILE A 13 -2.20 -13.81 -3.31
N ASP A 14 -2.86 -14.97 -3.40
CA ASP A 14 -2.22 -16.29 -3.27
C ASP A 14 -1.15 -16.55 -4.35
N HIS A 15 -1.21 -15.81 -5.46
CA HIS A 15 -0.27 -15.88 -6.58
C HIS A 15 0.93 -14.92 -6.44
N LEU A 16 0.99 -14.13 -5.37
CA LEU A 16 2.04 -13.13 -5.15
C LEU A 16 3.08 -13.60 -4.13
N SER A 17 4.36 -13.37 -4.41
CA SER A 17 5.44 -13.48 -3.43
C SER A 17 5.63 -12.19 -2.61
N GLY A 18 5.18 -11.06 -3.15
CA GLY A 18 5.24 -9.74 -2.51
C GLY A 18 4.90 -8.61 -3.46
N LEU A 19 5.24 -7.39 -3.08
CA LEU A 19 5.10 -6.19 -3.89
C LEU A 19 6.25 -5.23 -3.61
N ASP A 20 6.96 -4.84 -4.66
CA ASP A 20 7.97 -3.79 -4.61
C ASP A 20 7.34 -2.43 -4.91
N ILE A 21 7.79 -1.40 -4.22
CA ILE A 21 7.47 -0.01 -4.52
C ILE A 21 8.76 0.64 -5.03
N LEU A 22 8.69 1.15 -6.26
CA LEU A 22 9.83 1.70 -6.98
C LEU A 22 9.76 3.22 -7.06
N ASP A 23 10.92 3.87 -7.01
CA ASP A 23 11.05 5.28 -7.39
C ASP A 23 11.06 5.47 -8.92
N LYS A 24 11.23 6.72 -9.36
CA LYS A 24 11.28 7.09 -10.79
C LYS A 24 12.49 6.53 -11.52
N GLU A 25 13.55 6.18 -10.81
CA GLU A 25 14.76 5.58 -11.35
C GLU A 25 14.66 4.05 -11.42
N GLY A 26 13.59 3.48 -10.86
CA GLY A 26 13.34 2.04 -10.82
C GLY A 26 13.97 1.35 -9.60
N ASN A 27 14.49 2.10 -8.62
CA ASN A 27 15.04 1.52 -7.41
C ASN A 27 13.91 1.12 -6.45
N VAL A 28 14.06 -0.03 -5.79
CA VAL A 28 13.12 -0.45 -4.73
C VAL A 28 13.32 0.44 -3.50
N VAL A 29 12.32 1.27 -3.21
CA VAL A 29 12.32 2.14 -2.03
C VAL A 29 11.55 1.54 -0.85
N HIS A 30 10.67 0.57 -1.11
CA HIS A 30 9.94 -0.16 -0.08
C HIS A 30 9.51 -1.53 -0.61
N HIS A 31 9.39 -2.51 0.27
CA HIS A 31 8.99 -3.88 -0.07
C HIS A 31 7.95 -4.42 0.91
N ILE A 32 6.88 -5.01 0.38
CA ILE A 32 5.83 -5.68 1.17
C ILE A 32 5.86 -7.18 0.85
N PRO A 33 6.39 -8.03 1.75
CA PRO A 33 6.45 -9.46 1.52
C PRO A 33 5.08 -10.13 1.72
N ASN A 34 4.84 -11.25 1.04
CA ASN A 34 3.74 -12.15 1.39
C ASN A 34 4.15 -12.98 2.62
N ALA A 35 3.97 -12.40 3.80
CA ALA A 35 4.34 -13.01 5.07
C ALA A 35 3.25 -12.82 6.15
N PRO A 36 3.15 -13.73 7.15
CA PRO A 36 2.22 -13.59 8.26
C PRO A 36 2.28 -12.20 8.90
N GLY A 37 1.12 -11.56 9.08
CA GLY A 37 1.01 -10.20 9.62
C GLY A 37 1.27 -9.05 8.64
N LYS A 38 1.67 -9.34 7.39
CA LYS A 38 1.87 -8.33 6.32
C LYS A 38 0.87 -8.44 5.16
N GLN A 39 0.14 -9.56 5.09
CA GLN A 39 -0.80 -9.87 4.01
C GLN A 39 -1.92 -8.83 3.82
N GLY A 40 -2.39 -8.20 4.89
CA GLY A 40 -3.40 -7.14 4.78
C GLY A 40 -2.91 -5.95 3.96
N SER A 41 -1.70 -5.45 4.24
CA SER A 41 -1.10 -4.38 3.43
C SER A 41 -0.74 -4.85 2.03
N LEU A 42 -0.26 -6.08 1.85
CA LEU A 42 0.03 -6.62 0.52
C LEU A 42 -1.23 -6.63 -0.35
N LYS A 43 -2.35 -7.11 0.19
CA LYS A 43 -3.64 -7.15 -0.51
C LYS A 43 -4.13 -5.75 -0.89
N LEU A 44 -4.02 -4.79 0.03
CA LEU A 44 -4.40 -3.39 -0.21
C LEU A 44 -3.53 -2.74 -1.29
N TYR A 45 -2.20 -2.88 -1.20
CA TYR A 45 -1.29 -2.32 -2.20
C TYR A 45 -1.44 -3.00 -3.57
N HIS A 46 -1.75 -4.30 -3.60
CA HIS A 46 -2.10 -4.96 -4.86
C HIS A 46 -3.37 -4.38 -5.47
N ALA A 47 -4.42 -4.14 -4.66
CA ALA A 47 -5.64 -3.50 -5.13
C ALA A 47 -5.38 -2.08 -5.66
N LEU A 48 -4.52 -1.29 -4.99
CA LEU A 48 -4.09 0.01 -5.50
C LEU A 48 -3.37 -0.12 -6.85
N ALA A 49 -2.48 -1.11 -7.00
CA ALA A 49 -1.78 -1.34 -8.25
C ALA A 49 -2.75 -1.68 -9.40
N GLN A 50 -3.85 -2.39 -9.12
CA GLN A 50 -4.88 -2.66 -10.12
C GLN A 50 -5.76 -1.44 -10.42
N GLU A 51 -6.16 -0.67 -9.40
CA GLU A 51 -7.05 0.49 -9.57
C GLU A 51 -6.35 1.66 -10.29
N PHE A 52 -5.05 1.84 -10.07
CA PHE A 52 -4.28 2.98 -10.57
C PHE A 52 -3.20 2.60 -11.61
N ASP A 53 -3.34 1.46 -12.26
CA ASP A 53 -2.40 0.98 -13.31
C ASP A 53 -0.93 1.01 -12.85
N GLY A 54 -0.69 0.50 -11.64
CA GLY A 54 0.63 0.43 -11.00
C GLY A 54 1.14 1.77 -10.48
N LYS A 55 0.42 2.88 -10.62
CA LYS A 55 0.88 4.19 -10.12
C LYS A 55 0.52 4.39 -8.65
N LEU A 56 1.47 4.87 -7.85
CA LEU A 56 1.23 5.39 -6.51
C LEU A 56 1.58 6.88 -6.45
N ASP A 57 0.58 7.72 -6.65
CA ASP A 57 0.64 9.18 -6.50
C ASP A 57 -0.28 9.66 -5.37
N ALA A 58 -0.44 10.98 -5.19
CA ALA A 58 -1.27 11.55 -4.13
C ALA A 58 -2.73 11.04 -4.14
N VAL A 59 -3.30 10.75 -5.32
CA VAL A 59 -4.67 10.24 -5.45
C VAL A 59 -4.74 8.78 -5.00
N ALA A 60 -3.82 7.94 -5.49
CA ALA A 60 -3.72 6.56 -5.05
C ALA A 60 -3.40 6.45 -3.55
N ALA A 61 -2.58 7.36 -3.02
CA ALA A 61 -2.26 7.43 -1.61
C ALA A 61 -3.47 7.77 -0.74
N GLU A 62 -4.27 8.76 -1.15
CA GLU A 62 -5.52 9.10 -0.46
C GLU A 62 -6.52 7.94 -0.45
N ARG A 63 -6.63 7.21 -1.57
CA ARG A 63 -7.43 5.99 -1.67
C ARG A 63 -6.94 4.91 -0.70
N GLY A 64 -5.63 4.67 -0.67
CA GLY A 64 -5.01 3.70 0.24
C GLY A 64 -5.25 4.04 1.71
N LEU A 65 -5.11 5.31 2.10
CA LEU A 65 -5.41 5.78 3.45
C LEU A 65 -6.88 5.52 3.81
N ALA A 66 -7.82 5.85 2.93
CA ALA A 66 -9.23 5.54 3.16
C ALA A 66 -9.49 4.04 3.36
N TRP A 67 -8.75 3.17 2.65
CA TRP A 67 -8.85 1.73 2.82
C TRP A 67 -8.20 1.19 4.09
N PHE A 68 -7.15 1.82 4.61
CA PHE A 68 -6.58 1.49 5.92
C PHE A 68 -7.50 1.83 7.10
N ALA A 69 -8.52 2.66 6.86
CA ALA A 69 -9.64 2.89 7.77
C ALA A 69 -9.19 3.22 9.20
N GLU A 70 -9.63 2.45 10.21
CA GLU A 70 -9.33 2.69 11.62
C GLU A 70 -7.83 2.70 11.97
N HIS A 71 -6.96 2.12 11.12
CA HIS A 71 -5.51 2.12 11.34
C HIS A 71 -4.84 3.47 11.05
N VAL A 72 -5.50 4.35 10.26
CA VAL A 72 -4.95 5.66 9.91
C VAL A 72 -4.73 6.52 11.15
N ALA A 73 -5.71 6.56 12.06
CA ALA A 73 -5.63 7.39 13.27
C ALA A 73 -4.47 6.98 14.19
N ASP A 74 -4.16 5.68 14.30
CA ASP A 74 -3.02 5.20 15.07
C ASP A 74 -1.67 5.54 14.40
N ALA A 75 -1.63 5.58 13.06
CA ALA A 75 -0.45 6.02 12.31
C ALA A 75 -0.22 7.53 12.42
N GLU A 76 -1.27 8.35 12.38
CA GLU A 76 -1.17 9.80 12.63
C GLU A 76 -0.65 10.10 14.03
N ALA A 77 -1.12 9.35 15.04
CA ALA A 77 -0.69 9.52 16.42
C ALA A 77 0.72 8.97 16.69
N ASN A 78 1.20 8.02 15.88
CA ASN A 78 2.49 7.35 16.09
C ASN A 78 3.29 7.23 14.78
N PRO A 79 3.89 8.33 14.29
CA PRO A 79 4.69 8.31 13.07
C PRO A 79 5.80 7.25 13.11
N GLY A 80 5.91 6.45 12.05
CA GLY A 80 6.91 5.39 11.91
C GLY A 80 6.49 4.02 12.46
N LYS A 81 5.33 3.93 13.14
CA LYS A 81 4.78 2.65 13.65
C LYS A 81 4.19 1.79 12.51
N HIS A 82 3.72 2.43 11.44
CA HIS A 82 2.97 1.78 10.37
C HIS A 82 3.63 2.09 9.02
N PRO A 83 4.76 1.46 8.68
CA PRO A 83 5.59 1.88 7.54
C PRO A 83 4.84 1.95 6.20
N ASN A 84 3.80 1.13 6.02
CA ASN A 84 2.94 1.17 4.83
C ASN A 84 2.03 2.41 4.84
N ILE A 85 1.38 2.73 5.97
CA ILE A 85 0.52 3.92 6.08
C ILE A 85 1.38 5.19 6.04
N ASP A 86 2.53 5.18 6.73
CA ASP A 86 3.51 6.27 6.74
C ASP A 86 3.98 6.61 5.31
N LEU A 87 4.21 5.60 4.47
CA LEU A 87 4.56 5.80 3.06
C LEU A 87 3.45 6.53 2.29
N LEU A 88 2.18 6.20 2.51
CA LEU A 88 1.05 6.87 1.86
C LEU A 88 0.95 8.34 2.29
N PHE A 89 1.13 8.63 3.59
CA PHE A 89 1.18 10.02 4.06
C PHE A 89 2.29 10.79 3.37
N LYS A 90 3.49 10.21 3.27
CA LYS A 90 4.62 10.84 2.58
C LYS A 90 4.31 11.11 1.12
N VAL A 91 3.79 10.12 0.40
CA VAL A 91 3.43 10.26 -1.02
C VAL A 91 2.42 11.39 -1.22
N LYS A 92 1.39 11.47 -0.37
CA LYS A 92 0.37 12.52 -0.42
C LYS A 92 0.95 13.90 -0.08
N ALA A 93 1.73 14.02 0.98
CA ALA A 93 2.24 15.29 1.49
C ALA A 93 3.32 15.90 0.57
N GLU A 94 4.19 15.06 0.01
CA GLU A 94 5.31 15.50 -0.83
C GLU A 94 4.99 15.42 -2.34
N ASN A 95 3.77 15.02 -2.70
CA ASN A 95 3.32 14.81 -4.08
C ASN A 95 4.29 13.91 -4.89
N ILE A 96 4.75 12.83 -4.25
CA ILE A 96 5.66 11.86 -4.86
C ILE A 96 4.87 11.01 -5.87
N SER A 97 5.56 10.53 -6.90
CA SER A 97 5.04 9.50 -7.81
C SER A 97 5.96 8.29 -7.74
N LEU A 98 5.41 7.15 -7.32
CA LEU A 98 6.06 5.84 -7.23
C LEU A 98 5.35 4.84 -8.14
N THR A 99 5.98 3.67 -8.31
CA THR A 99 5.41 2.54 -9.06
C THR A 99 5.24 1.33 -8.14
N LEU A 100 4.05 0.74 -8.16
CA LEU A 100 3.71 -0.50 -7.50
C LEU A 100 3.96 -1.66 -8.46
N LYS A 101 4.85 -2.58 -8.06
CA LYS A 101 5.24 -3.74 -8.85
C LYS A 101 4.94 -5.03 -8.07
N PRO A 102 3.76 -5.64 -8.26
CA PRO A 102 3.47 -6.96 -7.72
C PRO A 102 4.49 -8.00 -8.23
N LEU A 103 4.88 -8.92 -7.36
CA LEU A 103 5.84 -9.97 -7.66
C LEU A 103 5.11 -11.32 -7.69
N ALA A 104 5.25 -12.06 -8.77
CA ALA A 104 4.70 -13.42 -8.88
C ALA A 104 5.41 -14.39 -7.92
N ALA A 105 4.66 -15.37 -7.40
CA ALA A 105 5.18 -16.48 -6.60
C ALA A 105 5.84 -17.58 -7.43
#